data_AF-A0AA86PK07-F1
#
_entry.id   AF-A0AA86PK07-F1
#
_cell.length_a   1.000
_cell.length_b   1.000
_cell.length_c   1.000
_cell.angle_alpha   90.00
_cell.angle_beta   90.00
_cell.angle_gamma   90.00
#
_symmetry.space_group_name_H-M   'P 1'
#
loop_
_entity.id
_entity.type
_entity.pdbx_description
1 polymer ?
#
loop_
_entity_poly.entity_id
_entity_poly.type
_entity_poly.pdbx_seq_one_letter_code
_entity_poly.pdbx_strand_id
1 'polypeptide(L)'
;MKSIQSEKLNSGFNLLSSTETISLNDNVKLKSPQQNYSVKYSFKNHVIGRFASVKHMRVHVLGGFVLILFCYFTAIILYPKQNHYTIMEKTFSNLGSFDKESNYRGWYFYSLLQLVSFCVNFPMAFYQHRRLKPINITVSILACIGMVTGAVCQFFLCFFPASEQVLSGSLMWGDFHNNIGYLGFAGCLFGYVMYGVLSVIDRCKKRVLNHLKVDLAVSFIIVMFLLTTTAICSWLVIYPKLKAKDPNMPSFRKASQYTIFDFTMWENLFVYSLYIFNLVFPFTLDFEEKIEKDQREELIK
;
A
#
# COMPACT_ATOMS: atom_id res chain seq x y z
N MET A 1 -0.56 -54.12 11.81
CA MET A 1 0.84 -54.34 11.37
C MET A 1 0.81 -55.09 10.04
N LYS A 2 1.03 -54.39 8.91
CA LYS A 2 1.23 -55.00 7.59
C LYS A 2 2.51 -54.38 7.03
N SER A 3 3.52 -55.23 6.83
CA SER A 3 4.81 -54.87 6.25
C SER A 3 4.66 -54.65 4.76
N ILE A 4 5.03 -53.46 4.27
CA ILE A 4 5.15 -53.18 2.84
C ILE A 4 6.62 -53.36 2.49
N GLN A 5 6.86 -54.32 1.60
CA GLN A 5 8.16 -54.72 1.07
C GLN A 5 8.76 -53.60 0.21
N SER A 6 10.06 -53.42 0.38
CA SER A 6 10.92 -52.58 -0.46
C SER A 6 11.18 -53.28 -1.79
N GLU A 7 10.72 -52.70 -2.89
CA GLU A 7 11.07 -53.17 -4.23
C GLU A 7 12.28 -52.37 -4.74
N LYS A 8 13.41 -53.07 -4.82
CA LYS A 8 14.64 -52.63 -5.51
C LYS A 8 14.39 -52.72 -7.02
N LEU A 9 14.58 -51.61 -7.74
CA LEU A 9 14.68 -51.62 -9.20
C LEU A 9 16.05 -51.06 -9.64
N ASN A 10 16.90 -52.03 -10.00
CA ASN A 10 17.96 -52.07 -11.02
C ASN A 10 18.12 -50.79 -11.86
N SER A 11 19.29 -50.14 -11.84
CA SER A 11 20.53 -50.50 -12.56
C SER A 11 20.40 -50.40 -14.08
N GLY A 12 20.91 -49.29 -14.64
CA GLY A 12 21.04 -49.12 -16.08
C GLY A 12 21.17 -47.66 -16.50
N PHE A 13 22.25 -46.98 -16.11
CA PHE A 13 22.64 -45.74 -16.79
C PHE A 13 24.06 -45.90 -17.32
N ASN A 14 24.13 -46.12 -18.63
CA ASN A 14 25.35 -46.24 -19.40
C ASN A 14 26.15 -44.93 -19.34
N LEU A 15 27.41 -45.05 -18.91
CA LEU A 15 28.45 -44.09 -19.22
C LEU A 15 28.62 -44.05 -20.74
N LEU A 16 28.23 -42.94 -21.36
CA LEU A 16 28.86 -42.49 -22.60
C LEU A 16 29.78 -41.33 -22.23
N SER A 17 31.03 -41.68 -21.99
CA SER A 17 32.16 -40.78 -22.00
C SER A 17 32.48 -40.41 -23.44
N SER A 18 32.06 -39.22 -23.86
CA SER A 18 32.64 -38.51 -25.00
C SER A 18 33.13 -37.18 -24.49
N THR A 19 34.38 -37.19 -24.01
CA THR A 19 35.13 -36.00 -23.62
C THR A 19 35.49 -35.27 -24.91
N GLU A 20 34.54 -34.55 -25.51
CA GLU A 20 34.86 -33.50 -26.47
C GLU A 20 35.44 -32.32 -25.69
N THR A 21 36.76 -32.29 -25.62
CA THR A 21 37.52 -31.08 -25.30
C THR A 21 37.29 -30.08 -26.43
N ILE A 22 36.19 -29.32 -26.34
CA ILE A 22 35.99 -28.11 -27.12
C ILE A 22 37.06 -27.12 -26.66
N SER A 23 38.10 -26.95 -27.47
CA SER A 23 39.07 -25.88 -27.31
C SER A 23 38.32 -24.55 -27.43
N LEU A 24 38.08 -23.90 -26.29
CA LEU A 24 37.60 -22.52 -26.18
C LEU A 24 38.70 -21.59 -26.70
N ASN A 25 38.79 -21.51 -28.02
CA ASN A 25 39.66 -20.60 -28.73
C ASN A 25 38.98 -19.21 -28.78
N ASP A 26 39.66 -18.25 -28.18
CA ASP A 26 39.74 -16.84 -28.54
C ASP A 26 38.46 -16.02 -28.76
N ASN A 27 38.24 -15.10 -27.82
CA ASN A 27 37.96 -13.69 -28.11
C ASN A 27 36.72 -13.34 -28.94
N VAL A 28 35.66 -14.16 -28.94
CA VAL A 28 34.33 -13.64 -29.28
C VAL A 28 33.87 -12.76 -28.11
N LYS A 29 34.28 -11.48 -28.13
CA LYS A 29 33.54 -10.42 -27.44
C LYS A 29 32.14 -10.44 -28.03
N LEU A 30 31.28 -11.31 -27.48
CA LEU A 30 29.84 -11.21 -27.59
C LEU A 30 29.52 -9.83 -27.04
N LYS A 31 29.47 -8.83 -27.93
CA LYS A 31 28.75 -7.59 -27.68
C LYS A 31 27.34 -8.06 -27.39
N SER A 32 27.03 -8.26 -26.11
CA SER A 32 25.68 -8.56 -25.70
C SER A 32 24.83 -7.50 -26.38
N PRO A 33 23.82 -7.88 -27.19
CA PRO A 33 22.95 -6.89 -27.78
C PRO A 33 22.24 -6.24 -26.60
N GLN A 34 22.76 -5.11 -26.13
CA GLN A 34 21.98 -4.09 -25.45
C GLN A 34 21.05 -3.51 -26.51
N GLN A 35 20.17 -4.35 -27.08
CA GLN A 35 18.93 -3.87 -27.66
C GLN A 35 18.23 -3.19 -26.50
N ASN A 36 18.29 -1.86 -26.52
CA ASN A 36 17.48 -0.99 -25.70
C ASN A 36 16.02 -1.23 -26.11
N TYR A 37 15.41 -2.27 -25.55
CA TYR A 37 13.98 -2.48 -25.59
C TYR A 37 13.35 -1.43 -24.69
N SER A 38 13.33 -0.16 -25.14
CA SER A 38 12.57 0.87 -24.46
C SER A 38 11.10 0.49 -24.58
N VAL A 39 10.54 -0.08 -23.53
CA VAL A 39 9.09 -0.35 -23.46
C VAL A 39 8.39 0.99 -23.66
N LYS A 40 7.73 1.17 -24.80
CA LYS A 40 7.00 2.40 -25.11
C LYS A 40 5.95 2.62 -24.01
N TYR A 41 5.90 3.83 -23.46
CA TYR A 41 4.89 4.20 -22.49
C TYR A 41 3.49 3.90 -23.05
N SER A 42 2.66 3.24 -22.24
CA SER A 42 1.26 2.98 -22.55
C SER A 42 0.43 3.23 -21.29
N PHE A 43 -0.58 4.10 -21.41
CA PHE A 43 -1.48 4.42 -20.31
C PHE A 43 -2.16 3.17 -19.75
N LYS A 44 -2.61 2.25 -20.63
CA LYS A 44 -3.18 0.96 -20.22
C LYS A 44 -2.21 0.15 -19.35
N ASN A 45 -0.94 0.08 -19.76
CA ASN A 45 0.10 -0.60 -18.99
C ASN A 45 0.32 0.08 -17.64
N HIS A 46 0.35 1.42 -17.62
CA HIS A 46 0.50 2.19 -16.39
C HIS A 46 -0.63 1.92 -15.40
N VAL A 47 -1.91 1.92 -15.84
CA VAL A 47 -3.07 1.65 -14.96
C VAL A 47 -2.99 0.27 -14.30
N ILE A 48 -2.54 -0.75 -15.02
CA ILE A 48 -2.32 -2.10 -14.46
C ILE A 48 -0.96 -2.22 -13.75
N GLY A 49 -0.25 -1.12 -13.50
CA GLY A 49 1.04 -1.04 -12.81
C GLY A 49 2.27 -1.53 -13.60
N ARG A 50 2.15 -1.82 -14.90
CA ARG A 50 3.26 -2.22 -15.76
C ARG A 50 4.04 -0.97 -16.16
N PHE A 51 4.84 -0.46 -15.23
CA PHE A 51 5.70 0.69 -15.48
C PHE A 51 6.80 0.34 -16.50
N ALA A 52 7.07 1.25 -17.42
CA ALA A 52 8.11 1.09 -18.46
C ALA A 52 9.52 0.91 -17.89
N SER A 53 9.79 1.45 -16.70
CA SER A 53 11.05 1.29 -15.98
C SER A 53 10.84 1.56 -14.49
N VAL A 54 11.82 1.21 -13.65
CA VAL A 54 11.80 1.55 -12.23
C VAL A 54 11.87 3.07 -12.03
N LYS A 55 12.67 3.79 -12.83
CA LYS A 55 12.67 5.26 -12.84
C LYS A 55 11.26 5.83 -13.08
N HIS A 56 10.51 5.29 -14.02
CA HIS A 56 9.14 5.73 -14.30
C HIS A 56 8.19 5.43 -13.13
N MET A 57 8.31 4.26 -12.50
CA MET A 57 7.56 3.94 -11.26
C MET A 57 7.89 4.92 -10.12
N ARG A 58 9.18 5.24 -9.91
CA ARG A 58 9.59 6.20 -8.87
C ARG A 58 9.06 7.61 -9.13
N VAL A 59 9.11 8.07 -10.38
CA VAL A 59 8.53 9.36 -10.78
C VAL A 59 7.02 9.38 -10.54
N HIS A 60 6.31 8.29 -10.84
CA HIS A 60 4.88 8.15 -10.54
C HIS A 60 4.58 8.33 -9.05
N VAL A 61 5.28 7.58 -8.20
CA VAL A 61 5.07 7.63 -6.75
C VAL A 61 5.48 8.98 -6.15
N LEU A 62 6.65 9.51 -6.53
CA LEU A 62 7.15 10.80 -6.03
C LEU A 62 6.29 11.98 -6.51
N GLY A 63 5.95 12.01 -7.80
CA GLY A 63 5.10 13.07 -8.36
C GLY A 63 3.72 13.07 -7.71
N GLY A 64 3.14 11.88 -7.51
CA GLY A 64 1.89 11.73 -6.77
C GLY A 64 2.00 12.19 -5.32
N PHE A 65 3.07 11.81 -4.60
CA PHE A 65 3.30 12.24 -3.23
C PHE A 65 3.47 13.76 -3.09
N VAL A 66 4.23 14.40 -3.98
CA VAL A 66 4.37 15.87 -4.03
C VAL A 66 3.01 16.54 -4.26
N LEU A 67 2.20 16.00 -5.17
CA LEU A 67 0.87 16.54 -5.45
C LEU A 67 -0.10 16.33 -4.27
N ILE A 68 -0.03 15.21 -3.56
CA ILE A 68 -0.77 14.95 -2.32
C ILE A 68 -0.39 15.99 -1.26
N LEU A 69 0.90 16.23 -1.02
CA LEU A 69 1.37 17.23 -0.07
C LEU A 69 0.90 18.64 -0.47
N PHE A 70 1.01 18.99 -1.75
CA PHE A 70 0.51 20.27 -2.26
C PHE A 70 -0.98 20.46 -1.96
N CYS A 71 -1.81 19.46 -2.27
CA CYS A 71 -3.25 19.52 -1.99
C CYS A 71 -3.54 19.59 -0.49
N TYR A 72 -2.81 18.81 0.32
CA TYR A 72 -2.95 18.79 1.78
C TYR A 72 -2.65 20.15 2.41
N PHE A 73 -1.48 20.73 2.11
CA PHE A 73 -1.11 22.02 2.66
C PHE A 73 -2.02 23.15 2.15
N THR A 74 -2.46 23.08 0.90
CA THR A 74 -3.43 24.05 0.37
C THR A 74 -4.78 23.95 1.10
N ALA A 75 -5.27 22.74 1.37
CA ALA A 75 -6.47 22.54 2.16
C ALA A 75 -6.34 23.09 3.59
N ILE A 76 -5.16 22.97 4.22
CA ILE A 76 -4.88 23.55 5.54
C ILE A 76 -4.86 25.09 5.48
N ILE A 77 -4.19 25.67 4.49
CA ILE A 77 -4.10 27.13 4.34
C ILE A 77 -5.48 27.76 4.15
N LEU A 78 -6.38 27.05 3.46
CA LEU A 78 -7.76 27.48 3.22
C LEU A 78 -8.71 27.21 4.40
N TYR A 79 -8.26 26.51 5.44
CA TYR A 79 -9.06 26.24 6.62
C TYR A 79 -9.39 27.56 7.35
N PRO A 80 -10.64 27.76 7.82
CA PRO A 80 -11.03 28.98 8.52
C PRO A 80 -10.13 29.24 9.73
N LYS A 81 -9.53 30.44 9.78
CA LYS A 81 -8.60 30.82 10.85
C LYS A 81 -9.26 30.80 12.23
N GLN A 82 -10.57 31.05 12.31
CA GLN A 82 -11.31 31.02 13.59
C GLN A 82 -11.38 29.62 14.20
N ASN A 83 -11.31 28.57 13.36
CA ASN A 83 -11.56 27.19 13.78
C ASN A 83 -10.27 26.36 13.97
N HIS A 84 -9.11 27.04 13.90
CA HIS A 84 -7.75 26.53 14.16
C HIS A 84 -7.56 25.04 13.84
N TYR A 85 -7.14 24.72 12.61
CA TYR A 85 -6.81 23.34 12.28
C TYR A 85 -5.57 22.88 13.05
N THR A 86 -5.74 21.86 13.91
CA THR A 86 -4.63 21.10 14.47
C THR A 86 -4.87 19.61 14.25
N ILE A 87 -3.79 18.86 14.04
CA ILE A 87 -3.86 17.40 13.84
C ILE A 87 -4.37 16.65 15.09
N MET A 88 -4.37 17.31 16.24
CA MET A 88 -4.87 16.79 17.50
C MET A 88 -6.38 17.01 17.65
N GLU A 89 -6.93 18.05 17.03
CA GLU A 89 -8.34 18.44 17.21
C GLU A 89 -9.23 18.12 16.01
N LYS A 90 -8.66 18.14 14.80
CA LYS A 90 -9.40 18.00 13.54
C LYS A 90 -8.85 16.84 12.72
N THR A 91 -9.76 15.96 12.34
CA THR A 91 -9.43 14.78 11.54
C THR A 91 -8.85 15.19 10.20
N PHE A 92 -8.09 14.30 9.56
CA PHE A 92 -7.66 14.51 8.19
C PHE A 92 -8.87 14.70 7.26
N SER A 93 -9.91 13.89 7.45
CA SER A 93 -11.20 13.98 6.76
C SER A 93 -11.94 15.32 6.92
N ASN A 94 -11.75 16.05 8.03
CA ASN A 94 -12.38 17.37 8.20
C ASN A 94 -11.92 18.40 7.17
N LEU A 95 -10.74 18.20 6.54
CA LEU A 95 -10.30 19.03 5.42
C LEU A 95 -11.19 18.86 4.18
N GLY A 96 -11.92 17.74 4.09
CA GLY A 96 -12.86 17.39 3.03
C GLY A 96 -14.31 17.75 3.29
N SER A 97 -14.61 18.53 4.32
CA SER A 97 -15.99 18.93 4.63
C SER A 97 -16.37 20.20 3.88
N PHE A 98 -17.53 20.22 3.23
CA PHE A 98 -18.09 21.45 2.66
C PHE A 98 -18.84 22.32 3.67
N ASP A 99 -18.87 21.94 4.96
CA ASP A 99 -19.55 22.74 5.97
C ASP A 99 -18.81 24.06 6.20
N LYS A 100 -19.57 25.14 6.42
CA LYS A 100 -19.01 26.48 6.64
C LYS A 100 -18.10 26.54 7.87
N GLU A 101 -18.47 25.79 8.90
CA GLU A 101 -17.69 25.65 10.15
C GLU A 101 -16.49 24.70 10.02
N SER A 102 -16.35 24.02 8.89
CA SER A 102 -15.26 23.09 8.61
C SER A 102 -14.34 23.67 7.52
N ASN A 103 -14.32 23.13 6.30
CA ASN A 103 -13.40 23.57 5.25
C ASN A 103 -14.06 23.72 3.87
N TYR A 104 -15.14 24.50 3.81
CA TYR A 104 -15.90 24.76 2.58
C TYR A 104 -15.06 25.17 1.36
N ARG A 105 -13.88 25.77 1.54
CA ARG A 105 -12.99 26.12 0.41
C ARG A 105 -11.96 25.04 0.12
N GLY A 106 -11.43 24.39 1.15
CA GLY A 106 -10.40 23.36 1.02
C GLY A 106 -10.92 21.99 0.60
N TRP A 107 -12.23 21.71 0.67
CA TRP A 107 -12.75 20.39 0.30
C TRP A 107 -12.42 19.98 -1.14
N TYR A 108 -12.36 20.91 -2.09
CA TYR A 108 -11.94 20.62 -3.47
C TYR A 108 -10.51 20.06 -3.52
N PHE A 109 -9.60 20.59 -2.70
CA PHE A 109 -8.23 20.12 -2.60
C PHE A 109 -8.16 18.78 -1.89
N TYR A 110 -9.01 18.54 -0.88
CA TYR A 110 -9.14 17.22 -0.28
C TYR A 110 -9.65 16.18 -1.29
N SER A 111 -10.69 16.49 -2.07
CA SER A 111 -11.19 15.60 -3.12
C SER A 111 -10.12 15.31 -4.17
N LEU A 112 -9.39 16.34 -4.62
CA LEU A 112 -8.27 16.16 -5.54
C LEU A 112 -7.15 15.29 -4.92
N LEU A 113 -6.85 15.49 -3.64
CA LEU A 113 -5.88 14.67 -2.91
C LEU A 113 -6.30 13.19 -2.92
N GLN A 114 -7.56 12.89 -2.62
CA GLN A 114 -8.06 11.51 -2.63
C GLN A 114 -8.02 10.89 -4.04
N LEU A 115 -8.29 11.68 -5.08
CA LEU A 115 -8.19 11.25 -6.47
C LEU A 115 -6.75 10.93 -6.86
N VAL A 116 -5.81 11.78 -6.46
CA VAL A 116 -4.38 11.56 -6.70
C VAL A 116 -3.91 10.32 -5.94
N SER A 117 -4.34 10.13 -4.70
CA SER A 117 -4.07 8.93 -3.91
C SER A 117 -4.57 7.65 -4.60
N PHE A 118 -5.78 7.66 -5.17
CA PHE A 118 -6.29 6.56 -5.99
C PHE A 118 -5.39 6.31 -7.21
N CYS A 119 -5.07 7.35 -7.98
CA CYS A 119 -4.23 7.26 -9.18
C CYS A 119 -2.82 6.73 -8.85
N VAL A 120 -2.29 7.00 -7.66
CA VAL A 120 -1.01 6.47 -7.20
C VAL A 120 -1.15 5.01 -6.77
N ASN A 121 -2.08 4.73 -5.86
CA ASN A 121 -2.18 3.45 -5.16
C ASN A 121 -2.72 2.33 -6.04
N PHE A 122 -3.63 2.62 -6.97
CA PHE A 122 -4.26 1.60 -7.79
C PHE A 122 -3.24 0.89 -8.72
N PRO A 123 -2.44 1.59 -9.56
CA PRO A 123 -1.32 0.97 -10.29
C PRO A 123 -0.32 0.25 -9.39
N MET A 124 -0.03 0.84 -8.21
CA MET A 124 0.97 0.32 -7.29
C MET A 124 0.57 -1.02 -6.69
N ALA A 125 -0.71 -1.24 -6.38
CA ALA A 125 -1.23 -2.53 -5.92
C ALA A 125 -0.90 -3.66 -6.93
N PHE A 126 -1.17 -3.44 -8.21
CA PHE A 126 -0.86 -4.43 -9.26
C PHE A 126 0.65 -4.62 -9.47
N TYR A 127 1.44 -3.54 -9.35
CA TYR A 127 2.89 -3.63 -9.40
C TYR A 127 3.44 -4.50 -8.27
N GLN A 128 3.05 -4.21 -7.03
CA GLN A 128 3.45 -4.96 -5.83
C GLN A 128 3.02 -6.43 -5.94
N HIS A 129 1.79 -6.70 -6.37
CA HIS A 129 1.31 -8.05 -6.63
C HIS A 129 2.22 -8.83 -7.57
N ARG A 130 2.57 -8.26 -8.73
CA ARG A 130 3.46 -8.92 -9.71
C ARG A 130 4.85 -9.17 -9.17
N ARG A 131 5.38 -8.27 -8.33
CA ARG A 131 6.70 -8.44 -7.75
C ARG A 131 6.72 -9.50 -6.65
N LEU A 132 5.64 -9.62 -5.89
CA LEU A 132 5.60 -10.48 -4.71
C LEU A 132 4.90 -11.84 -4.96
N LYS A 133 4.19 -12.02 -6.09
CA LYS A 133 3.58 -13.31 -6.46
C LYS A 133 4.56 -14.50 -6.48
N PRO A 134 5.86 -14.37 -6.84
CA PRO A 134 6.79 -15.50 -6.83
C PRO A 134 7.12 -16.02 -5.42
N ILE A 135 6.88 -15.20 -4.38
CA ILE A 135 7.11 -15.60 -2.98
C ILE A 135 5.94 -16.48 -2.50
N ASN A 136 4.71 -15.98 -2.66
CA ASN A 136 3.47 -16.69 -2.38
C ASN A 136 2.31 -16.02 -3.15
N ILE A 137 1.73 -16.74 -4.10
CA ILE A 137 0.66 -16.21 -4.97
C ILE A 137 -0.60 -15.86 -4.19
N THR A 138 -1.04 -16.70 -3.27
CA THR A 138 -2.28 -16.51 -2.50
C THR A 138 -2.21 -15.26 -1.65
N VAL A 139 -1.14 -15.12 -0.86
CA VAL A 139 -0.96 -13.94 0.01
C VAL A 139 -0.80 -12.67 -0.85
N SER A 140 -0.14 -12.76 -2.00
CA SER A 140 0.01 -11.62 -2.92
C SER A 140 -1.31 -11.19 -3.57
N ILE A 141 -2.21 -12.13 -3.88
CA ILE A 141 -3.56 -11.83 -4.37
C ILE A 141 -4.37 -11.15 -3.27
N LEU A 142 -4.38 -11.70 -2.06
CA LEU A 142 -5.11 -11.12 -0.91
C LEU A 142 -4.62 -9.70 -0.60
N ALA A 143 -3.30 -9.49 -0.60
CA ALA A 143 -2.70 -8.17 -0.43
C ALA A 143 -3.18 -7.19 -1.52
N CYS A 144 -3.16 -7.64 -2.78
CA CYS A 144 -3.61 -6.83 -3.92
C CYS A 144 -5.09 -6.46 -3.81
N ILE A 145 -5.96 -7.41 -3.42
CA ILE A 145 -7.39 -7.16 -3.23
C ILE A 145 -7.60 -6.10 -2.15
N GLY A 146 -6.94 -6.24 -0.99
CA GLY A 146 -7.02 -5.24 0.07
C GLY A 146 -6.60 -3.85 -0.39
N MET A 147 -5.46 -3.74 -1.07
CA MET A 147 -4.96 -2.47 -1.59
C MET A 147 -5.85 -1.85 -2.66
N VAL A 148 -6.41 -2.66 -3.57
CA VAL A 148 -7.35 -2.21 -4.59
C VAL A 148 -8.64 -1.70 -3.94
N THR A 149 -9.19 -2.43 -2.98
CA THR A 149 -10.36 -1.99 -2.20
C THR A 149 -10.10 -0.64 -1.53
N GLY A 150 -8.93 -0.50 -0.89
CA GLY A 150 -8.50 0.77 -0.28
C GLY A 150 -8.42 1.92 -1.28
N ALA A 151 -7.75 1.71 -2.42
CA ALA A 151 -7.64 2.71 -3.47
C ALA A 151 -9.01 3.11 -4.06
N VAL A 152 -9.89 2.14 -4.32
CA VAL A 152 -11.25 2.40 -4.83
C VAL A 152 -12.07 3.20 -3.80
N CYS A 153 -11.94 2.92 -2.50
CA CYS A 153 -12.59 3.72 -1.48
C CYS A 153 -12.05 5.16 -1.46
N GLN A 154 -10.75 5.38 -1.65
CA GLN A 154 -10.19 6.74 -1.81
C GLN A 154 -10.81 7.47 -3.01
N PHE A 155 -10.98 6.79 -4.14
CA PHE A 155 -11.71 7.37 -5.27
C PHE A 155 -13.13 7.80 -4.89
N PHE A 156 -13.87 6.97 -4.14
CA PHE A 156 -15.22 7.36 -3.69
C PHE A 156 -15.20 8.52 -2.70
N LEU A 157 -14.22 8.60 -1.79
CA LEU A 157 -14.06 9.73 -0.86
C LEU A 157 -13.85 11.08 -1.58
N CYS A 158 -13.56 11.09 -2.88
CA CYS A 158 -13.56 12.32 -3.69
C CYS A 158 -14.95 12.96 -3.76
N PHE A 159 -16.01 12.15 -3.72
CA PHE A 159 -17.40 12.56 -3.95
C PHE A 159 -18.22 12.65 -2.67
N PHE A 160 -17.78 11.98 -1.60
CA PHE A 160 -18.50 11.95 -0.33
C PHE A 160 -17.71 12.73 0.72
N PRO A 161 -18.04 14.01 0.96
CA PRO A 161 -17.36 14.86 1.93
C PRO A 161 -17.75 14.49 3.37
N ALA A 162 -16.86 14.79 4.32
CA ALA A 162 -17.12 14.62 5.75
C ALA A 162 -18.02 15.74 6.28
N SER A 163 -19.30 15.72 5.90
CA SER A 163 -20.27 16.78 6.23
C SER A 163 -21.39 16.30 7.15
N GLU A 164 -21.85 17.19 8.02
CA GLU A 164 -23.02 16.99 8.87
C GLU A 164 -24.35 17.34 8.16
N GLN A 165 -24.31 17.74 6.88
CA GLN A 165 -25.53 18.04 6.14
C GLN A 165 -26.29 16.75 5.77
N VAL A 166 -27.61 16.88 5.72
CA VAL A 166 -28.53 15.82 5.31
C VAL A 166 -28.43 15.61 3.80
N LEU A 167 -28.22 14.37 3.36
CA LEU A 167 -28.26 13.96 1.96
C LEU A 167 -29.70 13.71 1.51
N SER A 168 -30.42 12.86 2.24
CA SER A 168 -31.83 12.51 1.97
C SER A 168 -32.47 11.85 3.18
N GLY A 169 -33.65 12.32 3.61
CA GLY A 169 -34.33 11.77 4.78
C GLY A 169 -33.47 11.87 6.05
N SER A 170 -33.18 10.73 6.68
CA SER A 170 -32.29 10.64 7.84
C SER A 170 -30.83 10.33 7.50
N LEU A 171 -30.49 10.22 6.21
CA LEU A 171 -29.12 9.90 5.76
C LEU A 171 -28.27 11.17 5.72
N MET A 172 -27.11 11.14 6.37
CA MET A 172 -26.14 12.25 6.35
C MET A 172 -25.02 11.96 5.34
N TRP A 173 -24.45 13.01 4.74
CA TRP A 173 -23.26 12.86 3.89
C TRP A 173 -22.09 12.20 4.63
N GLY A 174 -21.92 12.57 5.90
CA GLY A 174 -20.92 12.00 6.81
C GLY A 174 -21.06 10.50 7.00
N ASP A 175 -22.27 9.93 6.94
CA ASP A 175 -22.47 8.48 7.12
C ASP A 175 -21.83 7.70 5.96
N PHE A 176 -22.04 8.17 4.72
CA PHE A 176 -21.39 7.58 3.55
C PHE A 176 -19.88 7.76 3.60
N HIS A 177 -19.40 8.97 3.91
CA HIS A 177 -17.98 9.24 4.06
C HIS A 177 -17.33 8.30 5.07
N ASN A 178 -17.93 8.17 6.26
CA ASN A 178 -17.39 7.34 7.33
C ASN A 178 -17.37 5.86 6.94
N ASN A 179 -18.46 5.34 6.37
CA ASN A 179 -18.53 3.93 5.94
C ASN A 179 -17.49 3.60 4.85
N ILE A 180 -17.35 4.48 3.85
CA ILE A 180 -16.34 4.34 2.79
C ILE A 180 -14.93 4.46 3.38
N GLY A 181 -14.73 5.41 4.29
CA GLY A 181 -13.48 5.62 5.01
C GLY A 181 -13.06 4.39 5.81
N TYR A 182 -13.98 3.78 6.56
CA TYR A 182 -13.74 2.56 7.32
C TYR A 182 -13.40 1.37 6.42
N LEU A 183 -14.15 1.17 5.33
CA LEU A 183 -13.87 0.10 4.38
C LEU A 183 -12.51 0.31 3.69
N GLY A 184 -12.22 1.55 3.29
CA GLY A 184 -10.95 1.91 2.67
C GLY A 184 -9.77 1.70 3.62
N PHE A 185 -9.93 2.11 4.87
CA PHE A 185 -8.97 1.89 5.95
C PHE A 185 -8.70 0.40 6.16
N ALA A 186 -9.76 -0.41 6.33
CA ALA A 186 -9.63 -1.85 6.55
C ALA A 186 -8.94 -2.54 5.35
N GLY A 187 -9.31 -2.16 4.13
CA GLY A 187 -8.70 -2.66 2.89
C GLY A 187 -7.20 -2.35 2.80
N CYS A 188 -6.81 -1.08 2.96
CA CYS A 188 -5.41 -0.67 2.95
C CYS A 188 -4.60 -1.36 4.05
N LEU A 189 -5.09 -1.37 5.28
CA LEU A 189 -4.41 -2.04 6.40
C LEU A 189 -4.19 -3.52 6.11
N PHE A 190 -5.24 -4.22 5.68
CA PHE A 190 -5.15 -5.64 5.34
C PHE A 190 -4.11 -5.87 4.23
N GLY A 191 -4.15 -5.05 3.17
CA GLY A 191 -3.17 -5.07 2.08
C GLY A 191 -1.74 -4.92 2.56
N TYR A 192 -1.47 -3.94 3.42
CA TYR A 192 -0.13 -3.67 3.97
C TYR A 192 0.38 -4.78 4.88
N VAL A 193 -0.47 -5.29 5.77
CA VAL A 193 -0.07 -6.41 6.64
C VAL A 193 0.31 -7.61 5.78
N MET A 194 -0.48 -7.94 4.76
CA MET A 194 -0.17 -9.06 3.86
C MET A 194 1.11 -8.84 3.05
N TYR A 195 1.36 -7.63 2.53
CA TYR A 195 2.63 -7.30 1.87
C TYR A 195 3.83 -7.32 2.82
N GLY A 196 3.63 -6.99 4.09
CA GLY A 196 4.67 -7.13 5.11
C GLY A 196 4.99 -8.57 5.45
N VAL A 197 3.96 -9.40 5.61
CA VAL A 197 4.14 -10.85 5.77
C VAL A 197 4.94 -11.43 4.61
N LEU A 198 4.62 -11.05 3.36
CA LEU A 198 5.40 -11.46 2.18
C LEU A 198 6.85 -11.00 2.24
N SER A 199 7.10 -9.78 2.70
CA SER A 199 8.45 -9.23 2.84
C SER A 199 9.27 -9.99 3.90
N VAL A 200 8.64 -10.35 5.04
CA VAL A 200 9.25 -11.21 6.06
C VAL A 200 9.54 -12.61 5.53
N ILE A 201 8.57 -13.23 4.84
CA ILE A 201 8.75 -14.57 4.23
C ILE A 201 9.92 -14.55 3.24
N ASP A 202 9.99 -13.51 2.41
CA ASP A 202 11.06 -13.36 1.44
C ASP A 202 12.43 -13.22 2.12
N ARG A 203 12.52 -12.40 3.18
CA ARG A 203 13.73 -12.27 4.00
C ARG A 203 14.18 -13.62 4.55
N CYS A 204 13.27 -14.38 5.15
CA CYS A 204 13.57 -15.70 5.72
C CYS A 204 14.01 -16.71 4.66
N LYS A 205 13.48 -16.60 3.43
CA LYS A 205 13.78 -17.53 2.33
C LYS A 205 14.93 -17.07 1.42
N LYS A 206 15.42 -15.84 1.57
CA LYS A 206 16.47 -15.19 0.76
C LYS A 206 16.24 -15.28 -0.75
N ARG A 207 15.02 -15.04 -1.21
CA ARG A 207 14.63 -15.33 -2.60
C ARG A 207 14.71 -14.12 -3.52
N VAL A 208 14.01 -13.03 -3.18
CA VAL A 208 13.61 -12.05 -4.21
C VAL A 208 14.08 -10.63 -3.84
N LEU A 209 13.97 -10.16 -2.60
CA LEU A 209 14.25 -8.77 -2.20
C LEU A 209 15.66 -8.55 -1.62
N ASN A 210 16.17 -7.33 -1.78
CA ASN A 210 17.43 -6.89 -1.17
C ASN A 210 17.26 -6.68 0.35
N HIS A 211 18.01 -7.46 1.16
CA HIS A 211 17.83 -7.57 2.61
C HIS A 211 17.81 -6.23 3.38
N LEU A 212 18.68 -5.28 3.05
CA LEU A 212 18.73 -3.99 3.77
C LEU A 212 17.43 -3.18 3.58
N LYS A 213 16.83 -3.27 2.39
CA LYS A 213 15.59 -2.56 2.07
C LYS A 213 14.36 -3.28 2.65
N VAL A 214 14.45 -4.59 2.87
CA VAL A 214 13.41 -5.38 3.53
C VAL A 214 13.29 -5.01 5.01
N ASP A 215 14.41 -4.76 5.69
CA ASP A 215 14.41 -4.43 7.12
C ASP A 215 13.62 -3.16 7.40
N LEU A 216 13.83 -2.12 6.59
CA LEU A 216 13.06 -0.87 6.68
C LEU A 216 11.56 -1.11 6.43
N ALA A 217 11.21 -1.88 5.39
CA ALA A 217 9.81 -2.20 5.08
C ALA A 217 9.14 -3.00 6.21
N VAL A 218 9.83 -3.99 6.75
CA VAL A 218 9.34 -4.83 7.86
C VAL A 218 9.18 -4.00 9.12
N SER A 219 10.17 -3.21 9.49
CA SER A 219 10.08 -2.30 10.65
C SER A 219 8.90 -1.34 10.51
N PHE A 220 8.71 -0.76 9.32
CA PHE A 220 7.59 0.12 9.06
C PHE A 220 6.23 -0.57 9.22
N ILE A 221 6.10 -1.79 8.71
CA ILE A 221 4.84 -2.55 8.80
C ILE A 221 4.57 -2.98 10.24
N ILE A 222 5.60 -3.35 10.99
CA ILE A 222 5.46 -3.63 12.42
C ILE A 222 4.97 -2.39 13.16
N VAL A 223 5.58 -1.23 12.92
CA VAL A 223 5.13 0.04 13.52
C VAL A 223 3.68 0.31 13.15
N MET A 224 3.30 0.15 11.88
CA MET A 224 1.92 0.35 11.44
C MET A 224 0.92 -0.61 12.07
N PHE A 225 1.28 -1.87 12.17
CA PHE A 225 0.47 -2.88 12.81
C PHE A 225 0.27 -2.57 14.29
N LEU A 226 1.34 -2.19 15.00
CA LEU A 226 1.28 -1.80 16.41
C LEU A 226 0.41 -0.56 16.60
N LEU A 227 0.66 0.52 15.83
CA LEU A 227 -0.15 1.75 15.88
C LEU A 227 -1.63 1.46 15.65
N THR A 228 -1.94 0.67 14.63
CA THR A 228 -3.34 0.35 14.29
C THR A 228 -3.99 -0.54 15.35
N THR A 229 -3.26 -1.54 15.86
CA THR A 229 -3.77 -2.41 16.93
C THR A 229 -4.03 -1.61 18.20
N THR A 230 -3.13 -0.71 18.57
CA THR A 230 -3.33 0.19 19.72
C THR A 230 -4.55 1.07 19.52
N ALA A 231 -4.74 1.67 18.33
CA ALA A 231 -5.92 2.47 18.02
C ALA A 231 -7.21 1.66 18.15
N ILE A 232 -7.26 0.46 17.54
CA ILE A 232 -8.43 -0.43 17.56
C ILE A 232 -8.72 -0.90 18.99
N CYS A 233 -7.72 -1.35 19.74
CA CYS A 233 -7.91 -1.79 21.13
C CYS A 233 -8.43 -0.65 22.00
N SER A 234 -7.91 0.56 21.82
CA SER A 234 -8.36 1.75 22.53
C SER A 234 -9.84 2.04 22.24
N TRP A 235 -10.23 1.95 20.97
CA TRP A 235 -11.57 2.31 20.54
C TRP A 235 -12.63 1.24 20.80
N LEU A 236 -12.34 -0.02 20.47
CA LEU A 236 -13.31 -1.11 20.53
C LEU A 236 -13.35 -1.81 21.89
N VAL A 237 -12.27 -1.73 22.68
CA VAL A 237 -12.17 -2.49 23.95
C VAL A 237 -12.17 -1.56 25.16
N ILE A 238 -11.32 -0.52 25.15
CA ILE A 238 -11.15 0.34 26.34
C ILE A 238 -12.32 1.31 26.47
N TYR A 239 -12.67 2.03 25.40
CA TYR A 239 -13.70 3.06 25.49
C TYR A 239 -15.10 2.55 25.90
N PRO A 240 -15.65 1.46 25.34
CA PRO A 240 -16.95 0.96 25.78
C PRO A 240 -16.97 0.60 27.27
N LYS A 241 -15.85 0.11 27.81
CA LYS A 241 -15.71 -0.18 29.25
C LYS A 241 -15.70 1.10 30.10
N LEU A 242 -15.09 2.18 29.62
CA LEU A 242 -15.12 3.48 30.30
C LEU A 242 -16.52 4.09 30.27
N LYS A 243 -17.18 4.07 29.11
CA LYS A 243 -18.55 4.57 28.93
C LYS A 243 -19.58 3.76 29.74
N ALA A 244 -19.34 2.47 29.96
CA ALA A 244 -20.17 1.65 30.84
C ALA A 244 -20.00 2.01 32.34
N LYS A 245 -18.83 2.51 32.75
CA LYS A 245 -18.56 2.96 34.12
C LYS A 245 -19.07 4.37 34.39
N ASP A 246 -19.06 5.22 33.37
CA ASP A 246 -19.61 6.56 33.42
C ASP A 246 -20.55 6.79 32.22
N PRO A 247 -21.86 6.54 32.40
CA PRO A 247 -22.85 6.76 31.35
C PRO A 247 -22.89 8.22 30.85
N ASN A 248 -22.46 9.18 31.67
CA ASN A 248 -22.40 10.60 31.31
C ASN A 248 -21.11 10.98 30.56
N MET A 249 -20.14 10.06 30.47
CA MET A 249 -18.92 10.25 29.68
C MET A 249 -19.31 10.70 28.27
N PRO A 250 -18.75 11.78 27.72
CA PRO A 250 -19.15 12.25 26.41
C PRO A 250 -18.87 11.19 25.33
N SER A 251 -19.40 11.37 24.11
CA SER A 251 -19.09 10.44 23.00
C SER A 251 -17.59 10.24 22.85
N PHE A 252 -17.13 9.10 22.34
CA PHE A 252 -15.68 8.77 22.32
C PHE A 252 -14.87 9.91 21.75
N ARG A 253 -15.33 10.46 20.62
CA ARG A 253 -14.72 11.59 19.93
C ARG A 253 -14.50 12.80 20.84
N LYS A 254 -15.44 13.09 21.75
CA LYS A 254 -15.35 14.19 22.72
C LYS A 254 -14.61 13.78 24.01
N ALA A 255 -14.71 12.52 24.43
CA ALA A 255 -14.04 12.01 25.63
C ALA A 255 -12.56 11.75 25.43
N SER A 256 -12.16 11.38 24.21
CA SER A 256 -10.78 11.09 23.85
C SER A 256 -10.05 12.29 23.27
N GLN A 257 -10.74 13.43 23.12
CA GLN A 257 -10.15 14.68 22.68
C GLN A 257 -8.90 15.02 23.52
N TYR A 258 -7.77 15.24 22.86
CA TYR A 258 -6.47 15.55 23.47
C TYR A 258 -5.82 14.42 24.29
N THR A 259 -6.28 13.17 24.13
CA THR A 259 -5.67 12.00 24.76
C THR A 259 -4.95 11.12 23.75
N ILE A 260 -4.16 10.14 24.22
CA ILE A 260 -3.59 9.10 23.35
C ILE A 260 -4.66 8.22 22.68
N PHE A 261 -5.93 8.35 23.07
CA PHE A 261 -7.06 7.63 22.50
C PHE A 261 -7.84 8.48 21.48
N ASP A 262 -7.35 9.68 21.16
CA ASP A 262 -8.04 10.59 20.25
C ASP A 262 -8.12 9.98 18.83
N PHE A 263 -9.35 9.76 18.35
CA PHE A 263 -9.59 9.25 17.00
C PHE A 263 -8.93 10.13 15.93
N THR A 264 -8.92 11.44 16.16
CA THR A 264 -8.33 12.46 15.29
C THR A 264 -6.84 12.26 15.12
N MET A 265 -6.14 12.05 16.23
CA MET A 265 -4.71 11.77 16.22
C MET A 265 -4.43 10.46 15.46
N TRP A 266 -5.19 9.41 15.74
CA TRP A 266 -5.01 8.09 15.11
C TRP A 266 -5.29 8.10 13.61
N GLU A 267 -6.34 8.81 13.16
CA GLU A 267 -6.62 8.98 11.73
C GLU A 267 -5.45 9.68 11.02
N ASN A 268 -4.96 10.79 11.58
CA ASN A 268 -3.82 11.51 11.00
C ASN A 268 -2.55 10.64 10.96
N LEU A 269 -2.19 9.99 12.08
CA LEU A 269 -1.03 9.10 12.15
C LEU A 269 -1.11 7.97 11.12
N PHE A 270 -2.29 7.36 10.98
CA PHE A 270 -2.51 6.30 10.01
C PHE A 270 -2.37 6.82 8.58
N VAL A 271 -3.01 7.94 8.24
CA VAL A 271 -2.95 8.53 6.90
C VAL A 271 -1.52 8.90 6.53
N TYR A 272 -0.76 9.54 7.43
CA TYR A 272 0.64 9.87 7.19
C TYR A 272 1.48 8.62 6.96
N SER A 273 1.28 7.61 7.80
CA SER A 273 2.03 6.39 7.68
C SER A 273 1.67 5.61 6.41
N LEU A 274 0.41 5.67 5.98
CA LEU A 274 -0.03 5.15 4.69
C LEU A 274 0.74 5.82 3.53
N TYR A 275 0.85 7.15 3.55
CA TYR A 275 1.61 7.87 2.52
C TYR A 275 3.11 7.55 2.57
N ILE A 276 3.71 7.48 3.75
CA ILE A 276 5.11 7.12 3.91
C ILE A 276 5.35 5.69 3.41
N PHE A 277 4.46 4.74 3.71
CA PHE A 277 4.57 3.38 3.20
C PHE A 277 4.54 3.35 1.67
N ASN A 278 3.53 3.99 1.06
CA ASN A 278 3.38 4.03 -0.38
C ASN A 278 4.57 4.71 -1.06
N LEU A 279 5.22 5.65 -0.37
CA LEU A 279 6.45 6.26 -0.84
C LEU A 279 7.66 5.33 -0.69
N VAL A 280 7.86 4.70 0.46
CA VAL A 280 9.08 3.94 0.78
C VAL A 280 9.07 2.54 0.18
N PHE A 281 7.97 1.81 0.32
CA PHE A 281 7.89 0.40 -0.06
C PHE A 281 8.20 0.14 -1.54
N PRO A 282 7.76 0.95 -2.52
CA PRO A 282 8.12 0.71 -3.91
C PRO A 282 9.62 0.83 -4.19
N PHE A 283 10.33 1.64 -3.42
CA PHE A 283 11.78 1.81 -3.52
C PHE A 283 12.55 0.65 -2.88
N THR A 284 11.89 -0.16 -2.04
CA THR A 284 12.47 -1.39 -1.50
C THR A 284 12.36 -2.56 -2.48
N LEU A 285 11.39 -2.52 -3.40
CA LEU A 285 11.15 -3.49 -4.48
C LEU A 285 12.11 -3.29 -5.67
N ASP A 286 13.34 -2.87 -5.42
CA ASP A 286 14.31 -2.48 -6.45
C ASP A 286 14.90 -3.74 -7.14
N PHE A 287 14.24 -4.16 -8.21
CA PHE A 287 14.49 -5.40 -8.96
C PHE A 287 15.39 -5.22 -10.18
N GLU A 288 16.08 -4.08 -10.32
CA GLU A 288 16.55 -3.56 -11.62
C GLU A 288 17.39 -4.54 -12.46
N GLU A 289 18.11 -5.52 -11.90
CA GLU A 289 19.01 -6.36 -12.71
C GLU A 289 18.47 -7.75 -13.09
N LYS A 290 17.71 -8.41 -12.21
CA LYS A 290 17.46 -9.86 -12.38
C LYS A 290 16.26 -10.16 -13.27
N ILE A 291 15.19 -9.38 -13.13
CA ILE A 291 13.95 -9.62 -13.89
C ILE A 291 14.07 -9.15 -15.34
N GLU A 292 14.85 -8.10 -15.62
CA GLU A 292 15.11 -7.70 -17.00
C GLU A 292 15.89 -8.78 -17.76
N LYS A 293 16.76 -9.51 -17.05
CA LYS A 293 17.45 -10.69 -17.57
C LYS A 293 16.51 -11.88 -17.76
N ASP A 294 15.72 -12.24 -16.73
CA ASP A 294 14.83 -13.40 -16.80
C ASP A 294 13.70 -13.20 -17.83
N GLN A 295 13.14 -11.99 -17.94
CA GLN A 295 12.13 -11.66 -18.97
C GLN A 295 12.71 -11.59 -20.38
N ARG A 296 13.98 -11.17 -20.54
CA ARG A 296 14.70 -11.32 -21.81
C ARG A 296 14.82 -12.79 -22.18
N GLU A 297 15.21 -13.64 -21.23
CA GLU A 297 15.39 -15.07 -21.48
C GLU A 297 14.06 -15.79 -21.80
N GLU A 298 12.95 -15.34 -21.21
CA GLU A 298 11.62 -15.89 -21.48
C GLU A 298 11.04 -15.40 -22.82
N LEU A 299 11.36 -14.18 -23.28
CA LEU A 299 10.99 -13.67 -24.61
C LEU A 299 11.85 -14.24 -25.75
N ILE A 300 13.04 -14.76 -25.43
CA ILE A 300 13.94 -15.43 -26.38
C ILE A 300 13.54 -16.90 -26.60
N LYS A 301 12.78 -17.50 -25.67
CA LYS A 301 12.25 -18.87 -25.76
C LYS A 301 10.90 -18.91 -26.45
#